data_AF-A0A1H2B1D7-F1
#
_entry.id   AF-A0A1H2B1D7-F1
#
_cell.length_a   1.000
_cell.length_b   1.000
_cell.length_c   1.000
_cell.angle_alpha   90.00
_cell.angle_beta   90.00
_cell.angle_gamma   90.00
#
_symmetry.space_group_name_H-M   'P 1'
#
loop_
_entity.id
_entity.type
_entity.pdbx_description
1 polymer ?
#
loop_
_entity_poly.entity_id
_entity_poly.type
_entity_poly.pdbx_seq_one_letter_code
_entity_poly.pdbx_strand_id
1 'polypeptide(L)'
;MHILYDDTTVLPSPENSVSSLLYAEEVPALRALNAVLDPMITDLGDSPDDVYLADPRWTEVVDAARAALLTMRNSGHDDPPAPSTTCVE
;
A
#
# COMPACT_ATOMS: atom_id res chain seq x y z
N MET A 1 -9.99 13.55 17.83
CA MET A 1 -10.79 13.08 16.68
C MET A 1 -9.79 12.75 15.58
N HIS A 2 -9.29 11.51 15.54
CA HIS A 2 -8.37 11.05 14.51
C HIS A 2 -9.20 10.52 13.34
N ILE A 3 -9.51 11.39 12.38
CA ILE A 3 -10.44 11.12 11.27
C ILE A 3 -9.71 10.64 10.00
N LEU A 4 -8.39 10.39 10.08
CA LEU A 4 -7.56 10.05 8.92
C LEU A 4 -7.53 8.54 8.60
N TYR A 5 -8.00 7.70 9.52
CA TYR A 5 -7.97 6.23 9.39
C TYR A 5 -9.36 5.58 9.31
N ASP A 6 -10.45 6.35 9.27
CA ASP A 6 -11.81 5.78 9.36
C ASP A 6 -12.22 5.01 8.08
N ASP A 7 -11.68 5.42 6.92
CA ASP A 7 -11.94 4.79 5.62
C ASP A 7 -10.76 3.94 5.11
N THR A 8 -9.70 3.76 5.90
CA THR A 8 -8.54 2.95 5.49
C THR A 8 -8.32 1.79 6.46
N THR A 9 -8.43 0.56 5.96
CA THR A 9 -8.01 -0.59 6.75
C THR A 9 -6.50 -0.58 6.85
N VAL A 10 -5.96 -0.32 8.04
CA VAL A 10 -4.53 -0.47 8.31
C VAL A 10 -4.22 -1.97 8.28
N LEU A 11 -3.30 -2.38 7.40
CA LEU A 11 -2.91 -3.77 7.18
C LEU A 11 -1.55 -4.06 7.83
N PRO A 12 -1.50 -4.34 9.15
CA PRO A 12 -0.25 -4.68 9.83
C PRO A 12 0.36 -6.00 9.33
N SER A 13 -0.42 -6.83 8.64
CA SER A 13 0.01 -8.08 8.04
C SER A 13 -0.63 -8.22 6.65
N PRO A 14 -0.01 -7.66 5.58
CA PRO A 14 -0.60 -7.62 4.24
C PRO A 14 -0.91 -9.01 3.68
N GLU A 15 -0.17 -10.04 4.08
CA GLU A 15 -0.46 -11.44 3.75
C GLU A 15 -1.86 -11.92 4.16
N ASN A 16 -2.43 -11.36 5.23
CA ASN A 16 -3.75 -11.73 5.73
C ASN A 16 -4.89 -11.09 4.93
N SER A 17 -4.57 -10.20 4.00
CA SER A 17 -5.54 -9.53 3.11
C SER A 17 -5.38 -9.91 1.65
N VAL A 18 -4.48 -10.86 1.36
CA VAL A 18 -4.40 -11.50 0.05
C VAL A 18 -5.75 -12.13 -0.26
N SER A 19 -6.28 -11.90 -1.46
CA SER A 19 -7.57 -12.33 -2.00
C SER A 19 -8.84 -11.58 -1.55
N SER A 20 -8.78 -10.69 -0.55
CA SER A 20 -9.91 -9.79 -0.24
C SER A 20 -9.68 -8.35 -0.72
N LEU A 21 -8.44 -7.86 -0.61
CA LEU A 21 -8.06 -6.49 -0.97
C LEU A 21 -6.72 -6.41 -1.71
N LEU A 22 -5.85 -7.39 -1.53
CA LEU A 22 -4.53 -7.44 -2.14
C LEU A 22 -4.38 -8.66 -3.03
N TYR A 23 -3.67 -8.50 -4.14
CA TYR A 23 -3.14 -9.61 -4.93
C TYR A 23 -1.86 -10.16 -4.28
N ALA A 24 -1.55 -11.43 -4.54
CA ALA A 24 -0.41 -12.09 -3.90
C ALA A 24 0.93 -11.42 -4.28
N GLU A 25 1.00 -10.86 -5.49
CA GLU A 25 2.16 -10.15 -6.01
C GLU A 25 2.39 -8.77 -5.37
N GLU A 26 1.37 -8.20 -4.73
CA GLU A 26 1.44 -6.89 -4.06
C GLU A 26 2.06 -6.97 -2.67
N VAL A 27 1.97 -8.13 -2.00
CA VAL A 27 2.46 -8.33 -0.62
C VAL A 27 3.96 -8.03 -0.47
N PRO A 28 4.86 -8.52 -1.33
CA PRO A 28 6.28 -8.22 -1.21
C PRO A 28 6.58 -6.72 -1.35
N ALA A 29 5.84 -6.02 -2.22
CA ALA A 29 6.03 -4.60 -2.45
C ALA A 29 5.57 -3.74 -1.25
N LEU A 30 4.45 -4.11 -0.63
CA LEU A 30 3.97 -3.46 0.59
C LEU A 30 4.87 -3.75 1.81
N ARG A 31 5.42 -4.96 1.92
CA ARG A 31 6.42 -5.27 2.95
C ARG A 31 7.70 -4.45 2.78
N ALA A 32 8.15 -4.24 1.54
CA ALA A 32 9.32 -3.40 1.26
C ALA A 32 9.08 -1.95 1.68
N LEU A 33 7.89 -1.40 1.40
CA LEU A 33 7.50 -0.07 1.90
C LEU A 33 7.47 -0.03 3.44
N ASN A 34 6.88 -1.03 4.09
CA ASN A 34 6.83 -1.08 5.54
C ASN A 34 8.24 -1.13 6.17
N ALA A 35 9.16 -1.87 5.55
CA ALA A 35 10.53 -2.00 6.06
C ALA A 35 11.30 -0.67 6.13
N VAL A 36 10.97 0.30 5.27
CA VAL A 36 11.61 1.64 5.27
C VAL A 36 10.81 2.66 6.07
N LEU A 37 9.48 2.54 6.09
CA LEU A 37 8.60 3.47 6.77
C LEU A 37 8.51 3.21 8.30
N ASP A 38 8.44 1.96 8.72
CA ASP A 38 8.25 1.56 10.13
C ASP A 38 9.39 2.05 11.05
N PRO A 39 10.69 1.98 10.67
CA PRO A 39 11.75 2.55 11.48
C PRO A 39 11.63 4.07 11.62
N MET A 40 11.22 4.75 10.54
CA MET A 40 11.06 6.20 10.54
C MET A 40 9.89 6.63 11.43
N ILE A 41 8.77 5.91 11.41
CA ILE A 41 7.64 6.12 12.33
C ILE A 41 8.05 5.83 13.78
N THR A 42 8.81 4.76 14.01
CA THR A 42 9.30 4.40 15.35
C THR A 42 10.20 5.49 15.93
N ASP A 43 11.08 6.06 15.11
CA ASP A 43 12.05 7.07 15.54
C ASP A 43 11.42 8.46 15.70
N LEU A 44 10.58 8.88 14.75
CA LEU A 44 10.01 10.24 14.71
C LEU A 44 8.70 10.34 15.49
N GLY A 45 7.96 9.24 15.65
CA GLY A 45 6.71 9.18 16.40
C GLY A 45 5.70 10.24 15.95
N ASP A 46 5.15 10.99 16.91
CA ASP A 46 4.17 12.06 16.67
C ASP A 46 4.80 13.40 16.23
N SER A 47 6.00 13.36 15.64
CA SER A 47 6.63 14.55 15.09
C SER A 47 5.77 15.16 13.98
N PRO A 48 5.80 16.50 13.80
CA PRO A 48 5.05 17.15 12.74
C PRO A 48 5.58 16.77 11.35
N ASP A 49 4.71 16.86 10.34
CA ASP A 49 4.99 16.41 8.97
C ASP A 49 6.25 17.07 8.37
N ASP A 50 6.55 18.31 8.72
CA ASP A 50 7.75 19.02 8.25
C ASP A 50 9.05 18.33 8.70
N VAL A 51 9.04 17.67 9.86
CA VAL A 51 10.17 16.86 10.35
C VAL A 51 10.31 15.59 9.53
N TYR A 52 9.19 14.93 9.20
CA TYR A 52 9.20 13.76 8.30
C TYR A 52 9.72 14.13 6.91
N LEU A 53 9.26 15.24 6.34
CA LEU A 53 9.66 15.70 5.00
C LEU A 53 11.12 16.15 4.93
N ALA A 54 11.69 16.62 6.05
CA ALA A 54 13.08 17.05 6.14
C ALA A 54 14.06 15.89 6.41
N ASP A 55 13.57 14.72 6.83
CA ASP A 55 14.42 13.56 7.11
C ASP A 55 15.02 13.00 5.80
N PRO A 56 16.36 12.79 5.72
CA PRO A 56 16.99 12.24 4.52
C PRO A 56 16.43 10.88 4.07
N ARG A 57 15.90 10.07 5.01
CA ARG A 57 15.29 8.77 4.75
C ARG A 57 13.97 8.87 3.98
N TRP A 58 13.33 10.05 3.99
CA TRP A 58 12.05 10.28 3.30
C TRP A 58 12.09 9.96 1.81
N THR A 59 13.23 10.21 1.16
CA THR A 59 13.41 9.89 -0.27
C THR A 59 13.25 8.40 -0.53
N GLU A 60 13.83 7.56 0.34
CA GLU A 60 13.75 6.09 0.23
C GLU A 60 12.32 5.59 0.45
N VAL A 61 11.58 6.20 1.38
CA VAL A 61 10.16 5.93 1.60
C VAL A 61 9.33 6.25 0.35
N VAL A 62 9.57 7.40 -0.29
CA VAL A 62 8.84 7.81 -1.51
C VAL A 62 9.14 6.86 -2.68
N ASP A 63 10.40 6.42 -2.83
CA ASP A 63 10.78 5.47 -3.87
C ASP A 63 10.14 4.09 -3.65
N ALA A 64 10.14 3.59 -2.41
CA ALA A 64 9.46 2.34 -2.07
C ALA A 64 7.95 2.43 -2.28
N ALA A 65 7.32 3.55 -1.93
CA ALA A 65 5.90 3.79 -2.14
C ALA A 65 5.55 3.83 -3.64
N ARG A 66 6.41 4.43 -4.46
CA ARG A 66 6.25 4.44 -5.92
C ARG A 66 6.34 3.03 -6.50
N ALA A 67 7.29 2.22 -6.03
CA ALA A 67 7.41 0.83 -6.46
C ALA A 67 6.17 0.01 -6.09
N ALA A 68 5.66 0.15 -4.85
CA ALA A 68 4.43 -0.50 -4.42
C ALA A 68 3.23 -0.10 -5.28
N LEU A 69 3.05 1.19 -5.55
CA LEU A 69 1.98 1.69 -6.40
C LEU A 69 2.03 1.13 -7.83
N LEU A 70 3.23 0.99 -8.40
CA LEU A 70 3.41 0.38 -9.73
C LEU A 70 2.99 -1.09 -9.74
N THR A 71 3.39 -1.86 -8.71
CA THR A 71 2.95 -3.25 -8.56
C THR A 71 1.43 -3.33 -8.49
N MET A 72 0.79 -2.51 -7.65
CA MET A 72 -0.66 -2.53 -7.50
C MET A 72 -1.41 -2.17 -8.79
N ARG A 73 -0.90 -1.20 -9.54
CA ARG A 73 -1.48 -0.84 -10.85
C ARG A 73 -1.38 -1.95 -11.88
N ASN A 74 -0.29 -2.73 -11.83
CA ASN A 74 -0.08 -3.82 -12.77
C ASN A 74 -0.96 -5.03 -12.40
N SER A 75 -1.11 -5.33 -11.11
CA SER A 75 -1.97 -6.41 -10.61
C SER A 75 -3.47 -6.12 -10.84
N GLY A 76 -3.90 -4.86 -10.72
CA GLY A 76 -5.30 -4.47 -10.97
C GLY A 76 -5.73 -4.47 -12.45
N HIS A 77 -4.82 -4.65 -13.41
CA HIS A 77 -5.14 -4.72 -14.84
C HIS A 77 -5.45 -6.14 -15.34
N ASP A 78 -5.18 -7.17 -14.53
CA ASP A 78 -5.37 -8.59 -14.88
C ASP A 78 -6.71 -9.17 -14.39
N ASP A 79 -7.71 -8.30 -14.15
CA ASP A 79 -9.09 -8.76 -13.93
C ASP A 79 -9.65 -9.22 -15.29
N PRO A 80 -9.99 -10.51 -15.49
CA PRO A 80 -10.57 -10.97 -16.74
C PRO A 80 -11.86 -10.19 -17.00
N PRO A 81 -12.17 -9.79 -18.25
CA PRO A 81 -13.43 -9.13 -18.54
C PRO A 81 -14.56 -10.03 -18.03
N ALA A 82 -15.42 -9.47 -17.18
CA ALA A 82 -16.58 -10.15 -16.62
C ALA A 82 -17.24 -11.01 -17.70
N PRO A 83 -17.63 -12.27 -17.40
CA PRO A 83 -18.17 -13.16 -18.42
C PRO A 83 -19.37 -12.47 -19.05
N SER A 84 -19.23 -12.10 -20.33
CA SER A 84 -20.32 -11.60 -21.15
C SER A 84 -21.45 -12.60 -21.01
N THR A 85 -22.50 -12.20 -20.28
CA THR A 85 -23.74 -12.96 -20.22
C THR A 85 -24.33 -12.86 -21.61
N THR A 86 -23.94 -13.78 -22.49
CA THR A 86 -24.61 -14.01 -23.75
C THR A 86 -26.00 -14.50 -23.37
N CYS A 87 -26.97 -13.59 -23.40
CA CYS A 87 -28.38 -13.94 -23.48
C CYS A 87 -28.54 -14.87 -24.69
N VAL A 88 -28.85 -16.12 -24.43
CA VAL A 88 -29.32 -17.05 -25.45
C VAL A 88 -30.78 -16.69 -25.71
N GLU A 89 -31.06 -16.13 -26.89
CA GLU A 89 -32.43 -16.05 -27.46
C GLU A 89 -32.93 -17.44 -27.87
#